data_AF-A0A2V5QSS4-F1
#
_entry.id   AF-A0A2V5QSS4-F1
#
_cell.length_a   1.000
_cell.length_b   1.000
_cell.length_c   1.000
_cell.angle_alpha   90.00
_cell.angle_beta   90.00
_cell.angle_gamma   90.00
#
_symmetry.space_group_name_H-M   'P 1'
#
loop_
_entity.id
_entity.type
_entity.pdbx_description
1 polymer ?
#
loop_
_entity_poly.entity_id
_entity_poly.type
_entity_poly.pdbx_seq_one_letter_code
_entity_poly.pdbx_strand_id
1 'polypeptide(L)'
;MGSRVRDFGVRSPYDKVGGLFYFGRMLDKIRSHCKGELPLEYEVNLGKGFDEKCATFLRVRYELVVEYVNQGLNEEAILESCFGMGRRPSQGEIYMW
;
A
#
# COMPACT_ATOMS: atom_id res chain seq x y z
N MET A 1 6.42 30.90 12.05
CA MET A 1 6.74 30.03 10.91
C MET A 1 6.18 28.64 11.21
N GLY A 2 4.97 28.33 10.74
CA GLY A 2 4.40 26.99 10.92
C GLY A 2 5.21 26.00 10.09
N SER A 3 5.66 24.91 10.72
CA SER A 3 6.27 23.79 10.02
C SER A 3 5.31 23.34 8.93
N ARG A 4 5.68 23.56 7.67
CA ARG A 4 4.91 23.10 6.53
C ARG A 4 5.08 21.58 6.55
N VAL A 5 4.09 20.87 7.10
CA VAL A 5 4.00 19.42 6.99
C VAL A 5 4.21 19.12 5.50
N ARG A 6 5.28 18.39 5.18
CA ARG A 6 5.52 17.96 3.81
C ARG A 6 4.40 16.98 3.49
N ASP A 7 3.42 17.45 2.73
CA ASP A 7 2.43 16.58 2.12
C ASP A 7 3.14 15.84 1.00
N PHE A 8 3.56 14.61 1.30
CA PHE A 8 4.35 13.78 0.39
C PHE A 8 3.48 13.09 -0.67
N GLY A 9 2.21 13.49 -0.82
CA GLY A 9 1.29 12.91 -1.81
C GLY A 9 0.93 11.44 -1.51
N VAL A 10 1.20 10.97 -0.29
CA VAL A 10 0.88 9.62 0.19
C VAL A 10 0.00 9.72 1.43
N ARG A 11 -1.17 9.07 1.40
CA ARG A 11 -2.17 9.15 2.48
C ARG A 11 -1.64 8.65 3.83
N SER A 12 -2.31 8.99 4.93
CA SER A 12 -1.91 8.57 6.29
C SER A 12 -1.81 7.04 6.39
N PRO A 13 -0.86 6.48 7.16
CA PRO A 13 -0.84 5.04 7.42
C PRO A 13 -2.11 4.54 8.13
N TYR A 14 -2.88 5.44 8.77
CA TYR A 14 -4.14 5.14 9.44
C TYR A 14 -5.36 5.11 8.49
N ASP A 15 -5.20 5.57 7.25
CA ASP A 15 -6.28 5.52 6.27
C ASP A 15 -6.47 4.08 5.81
N LYS A 16 -7.73 3.62 5.84
CA LYS A 16 -8.08 2.21 5.62
C LYS A 16 -8.61 1.97 4.22
N VAL A 17 -8.28 0.80 3.68
CA VAL A 17 -8.93 0.22 2.50
C VAL A 17 -9.37 -1.19 2.87
N GLY A 18 -10.67 -1.49 2.72
CA GLY A 18 -11.23 -2.79 3.13
C GLY A 18 -10.94 -3.17 4.58
N GLY A 19 -10.84 -2.17 5.47
CA GLY A 19 -10.51 -2.36 6.89
C GLY A 19 -9.02 -2.43 7.22
N LEU A 20 -8.14 -2.61 6.23
CA LEU A 20 -6.69 -2.70 6.43
C LEU A 20 -6.07 -1.31 6.51
N PHE A 21 -5.32 -1.07 7.58
CA PHE A 21 -4.39 0.04 7.66
C PHE A 21 -3.24 -0.13 6.65
N TYR A 22 -2.60 0.98 6.29
CA TYR A 22 -1.42 1.04 5.44
C TYR A 22 -1.56 0.58 3.98
N PHE A 23 -2.49 -0.32 3.65
CA PHE A 23 -2.62 -0.88 2.29
C PHE A 23 -2.76 0.22 1.23
N GLY A 24 -3.68 1.17 1.44
CA GLY A 24 -3.85 2.32 0.52
C GLY A 24 -2.59 3.19 0.41
N ARG A 25 -1.85 3.40 1.51
CA ARG A 25 -0.58 4.14 1.50
C ARG A 25 0.48 3.43 0.68
N MET A 26 0.57 2.11 0.75
CA MET A 26 1.45 1.31 -0.11
C MET A 26 1.09 1.52 -1.60
N LEU A 27 -0.20 1.51 -1.96
CA LEU A 27 -0.62 1.77 -3.34
C LEU A 27 -0.25 3.18 -3.81
N ASP A 28 -0.46 4.19 -2.96
CA ASP A 28 -0.09 5.58 -3.29
C ASP A 28 1.41 5.72 -3.53
N LYS A 29 2.25 5.06 -2.73
CA LYS A 29 3.70 5.02 -2.94
C LYS A 29 4.06 4.43 -4.29
N ILE A 30 3.46 3.30 -4.66
CA ILE A 30 3.68 2.65 -5.97
C ILE A 30 3.26 3.60 -7.10
N ARG A 31 2.07 4.19 -7.02
CA ARG A 31 1.54 5.13 -8.02
C ARG A 31 2.45 6.36 -8.18
N SER A 32 2.87 6.94 -7.06
CA SER A 32 3.76 8.11 -7.04
C SER A 32 5.13 7.77 -7.62
N HIS A 33 5.67 6.59 -7.33
CA HIS A 33 6.95 6.15 -7.90
C HIS A 33 6.85 5.96 -9.42
N CYS A 34 5.75 5.39 -9.93
CA CYS A 34 5.54 5.23 -11.37
C CYS A 34 5.46 6.57 -12.12
N LYS A 35 5.08 7.66 -11.42
CA LYS A 35 5.07 9.02 -11.96
C LYS A 35 6.40 9.76 -11.80
N GLY A 36 7.38 9.19 -11.10
CA GLY A 36 8.61 9.88 -10.72
C GLY A 36 8.41 10.99 -9.67
N GLU A 37 7.33 10.90 -8.89
CA GLU A 37 6.94 11.91 -7.90
C GLU A 37 7.23 11.46 -6.46
N LEU A 38 7.69 10.22 -6.26
CA LEU A 38 7.91 9.67 -4.93
C LEU A 38 9.17 10.30 -4.29
N PRO A 39 9.09 10.88 -3.08
CA PRO A 39 10.26 11.39 -2.39
C PRO A 39 11.32 10.31 -2.17
N LEU A 40 12.60 10.66 -2.37
CA LEU A 40 13.75 9.75 -2.28
C LEU A 40 13.80 8.94 -0.97
N GLU A 41 13.39 9.55 0.15
CA GLU A 41 13.31 8.88 1.46
C GLU A 41 12.37 7.68 1.48
N TYR A 42 11.31 7.70 0.65
CA TYR A 42 10.41 6.57 0.46
C TYR A 42 10.89 5.62 -0.64
N GLU A 43 11.52 6.11 -1.70
CA GLU A 43 12.03 5.28 -2.80
C GLU A 43 13.03 4.22 -2.32
N VAL A 44 13.96 4.60 -1.44
CA VAL A 44 14.99 3.69 -0.89
C VAL A 44 14.38 2.47 -0.18
N ASN A 45 13.18 2.64 0.38
CA ASN A 45 12.45 1.63 1.14
C ASN A 45 11.17 1.14 0.42
N LEU A 46 10.99 1.47 -0.85
CA LEU A 46 9.83 1.03 -1.63
C LEU A 46 9.86 -0.50 -1.77
N GLY A 47 8.75 -1.16 -1.45
CA GLY A 47 8.65 -2.62 -1.44
C GLY A 47 9.33 -3.30 -0.25
N LYS A 48 9.84 -2.54 0.73
CA LYS A 48 10.49 -3.05 1.95
C LYS A 48 9.72 -2.61 3.19
N GLY A 49 10.08 -3.17 4.34
CA GLY A 49 9.54 -2.74 5.64
C GLY A 49 8.03 -2.97 5.72
N PHE A 50 7.24 -1.90 5.84
CA PHE A 50 5.78 -2.04 5.92
C PHE A 50 5.12 -2.46 4.61
N ASP A 51 5.69 -2.12 3.45
CA ASP A 51 5.16 -2.59 2.15
C ASP A 51 5.26 -4.11 2.07
N GLU A 52 6.45 -4.65 2.36
CA GLU A 52 6.73 -6.08 2.40
C GLU A 52 5.87 -6.81 3.45
N LYS A 53 5.73 -6.23 4.66
CA LYS A 53 4.87 -6.78 5.72
C LYS A 53 3.40 -6.81 5.30
N CYS A 54 2.91 -5.78 4.63
CA CYS A 54 1.53 -5.72 4.13
C CYS A 54 1.28 -6.78 3.05
N ALA A 55 2.18 -6.90 2.07
CA ALA A 55 2.11 -7.95 1.04
C ALA A 55 2.19 -9.37 1.65
N THR A 56 3.09 -9.58 2.60
CA THR A 56 3.22 -10.85 3.35
C THR A 56 1.98 -11.18 4.16
N PHE A 57 1.37 -10.17 4.79
CA PHE A 57 0.10 -10.31 5.51
C PHE A 57 -1.04 -10.75 4.57
N LEU A 58 -1.01 -10.32 3.31
CA LEU A 58 -1.96 -10.77 2.29
C LEU A 58 -1.55 -12.07 1.58
N ARG A 59 -0.37 -12.63 1.90
CA ARG A 59 0.27 -13.78 1.21
C ARG A 59 0.42 -13.59 -0.30
N VAL A 60 0.75 -12.37 -0.71
CA VAL A 60 1.09 -12.06 -2.10
C VAL A 60 2.51 -11.54 -2.19
N ARG A 61 3.12 -11.66 -3.37
CA ARG A 61 4.39 -10.98 -3.65
C ARG A 61 4.13 -9.49 -3.84
N TYR A 62 5.05 -8.64 -3.39
CA TYR A 62 4.93 -7.19 -3.57
C TYR A 62 4.81 -6.80 -5.05
N GLU A 63 5.54 -7.49 -5.93
CA GLU A 63 5.53 -7.25 -7.38
C GLU A 63 4.15 -7.46 -7.99
N LEU A 64 3.36 -8.42 -7.47
CA LEU A 64 1.98 -8.63 -7.91
C LEU A 64 1.10 -7.41 -7.61
N VAL A 65 1.31 -6.77 -6.45
CA VAL A 65 0.59 -5.54 -6.10
C VAL A 65 0.97 -4.40 -7.04
N VAL A 66 2.27 -4.29 -7.38
CA VAL A 66 2.76 -3.30 -8.37
C VAL A 66 2.12 -3.53 -9.73
N GLU A 67 2.02 -4.78 -10.20
CA GLU A 67 1.34 -5.12 -11.46
C GLU A 67 -0.12 -4.63 -11.47
N TYR A 68 -0.89 -4.88 -10.40
CA TYR A 68 -2.28 -4.43 -10.30
C TYR A 68 -2.43 -2.91 -10.26
N VAL A 69 -1.51 -2.21 -9.56
CA VAL A 69 -1.47 -0.74 -9.58
C VAL A 69 -1.22 -0.23 -10.99
N ASN A 70 -0.28 -0.83 -11.72
CA ASN A 70 0.07 -0.42 -13.08
C ASN A 70 -1.01 -0.75 -14.12
N GLN A 71 -1.90 -1.69 -13.82
CA GLN A 71 -3.12 -1.93 -14.62
C GLN A 71 -4.18 -0.84 -14.43
N GLY A 72 -3.98 0.12 -13.51
CA GLY A 72 -4.91 1.23 -13.29
C GLY A 72 -6.14 0.86 -12.47
N LEU A 73 -6.10 -0.25 -11.74
CA LEU A 73 -7.20 -0.69 -10.88
C LEU A 73 -7.39 0.28 -9.69
N ASN A 74 -8.65 0.42 -9.25
CA ASN A 74 -8.94 1.11 -7.99
C ASN A 74 -8.51 0.26 -6.79
N GLU A 75 -8.41 0.90 -5.62
CA GLU A 75 -7.82 0.26 -4.44
C GLU A 75 -8.63 -0.91 -3.90
N GLU A 76 -9.96 -0.86 -3.96
CA GLU A 76 -10.84 -1.97 -3.58
C GLU A 76 -10.63 -3.17 -4.51
N ALA A 77 -10.55 -2.94 -5.82
CA ALA A 77 -10.33 -3.99 -6.80
C ALA A 77 -8.94 -4.62 -6.66
N ILE A 78 -7.91 -3.82 -6.36
CA ILE A 78 -6.56 -4.35 -6.07
C ILE A 78 -6.62 -5.22 -4.81
N LEU A 79 -7.27 -4.74 -3.75
CA LEU A 79 -7.37 -5.49 -2.50
C LEU A 79 -8.10 -6.83 -2.70
N GLU A 80 -9.22 -6.82 -3.40
CA GLU A 80 -9.97 -8.02 -3.74
C GLU A 80 -9.15 -9.00 -4.61
N SER A 81 -8.34 -8.48 -5.53
CA SER A 81 -7.41 -9.29 -6.33
C SER A 81 -6.32 -9.94 -5.45
N CYS A 82 -5.77 -9.20 -4.50
CA CYS A 82 -4.81 -9.73 -3.52
C CYS A 82 -5.45 -10.84 -2.66
N PHE A 83 -6.71 -10.69 -2.25
CA PHE A 83 -7.42 -11.73 -1.52
C PHE A 83 -7.64 -13.00 -2.34
N GLY A 84 -7.94 -12.88 -3.63
CA GLY A 84 -8.11 -14.01 -4.54
C GLY A 84 -6.81 -14.77 -4.83
N MET A 85 -5.69 -14.05 -4.95
CA MET A 85 -4.38 -14.67 -5.24
C MET A 85 -3.63 -15.15 -4.00
N GLY A 86 -3.87 -14.54 -2.85
CA GLY A 86 -3.19 -14.85 -1.59
C GLY A 86 -4.17 -15.39 -0.56
N ARG A 87 -4.47 -14.56 0.44
CA ARG A 87 -5.48 -14.86 1.46
C ARG A 87 -6.37 -13.67 1.75
N ARG A 88 -7.58 -13.93 2.22
CA ARG A 88 -8.42 -12.94 2.91
C ARG A 88 -8.26 -13.10 4.43
N PRO A 89 -7.61 -12.16 5.13
CA PRO A 89 -7.53 -12.20 6.59
C PRO A 89 -8.92 -12.08 7.22
N SER A 90 -9.11 -12.74 8.36
CA SER A 90 -10.30 -12.59 9.19
C SER A 90 -10.36 -11.21 9.86
N GLN A 91 -11.54 -10.82 10.37
CA GLN A 91 -11.68 -9.54 11.09
C GLN A 91 -10.77 -9.43 12.32
N GLY A 92 -10.51 -10.55 13.02
CA GLY A 92 -9.57 -10.58 14.13
C GLY A 92 -8.13 -10.36 13.70
N GLU A 93 -7.72 -10.95 12.56
CA GLU A 93 -6.39 -10.70 12.00
C GLU A 93 -6.24 -9.26 11.49
N ILE A 94 -7.28 -8.70 10.87
CA ILE A 94 -7.32 -7.28 10.45
C ILE A 94 -7.26 -6.34 11.64
N TYR A 95 -7.88 -6.69 12.77
CA TYR A 95 -7.81 -5.90 14.00
C TYR A 95 -6.42 -5.90 14.64
N MET A 96 -5.71 -7.04 14.54
CA MET A 96 -4.34 -7.17 15.06
C MET A 96 -3.28 -6.56 14.13
N TRP A 97 -3.62 -6.33 12.87
CA TRP A 97 -2.79 -5.64 11.87
C TRP A 97 -2.77 -4.13 12.11
#